data_AF-A0A3D4ALG0-F1
#
_entry.id   AF-A0A3D4ALG0-F1
#
_cell.length_a   1.000
_cell.length_b   1.000
_cell.length_c   1.000
_cell.angle_alpha   90.00
_cell.angle_beta   90.00
_cell.angle_gamma   90.00
#
_symmetry.space_group_name_H-M   'P 1'
#
loop_
_entity.id
_entity.type
_entity.pdbx_description
1 polymer ?
#
loop_
_entity_poly.entity_id
_entity_poly.type
_entity_poly.pdbx_seq_one_letter_code
_entity_poly.pdbx_strand_id
1 'polypeptide(L)'
;MILLMAFVTFFVMQQKSVQRTFMFPYEYQDIVQVCCKENNVDEFLVAAVIKSESNFKNNAVSTPGAIGLMQLMPSTAEWIASEMHDSFYSVERLETPEINIYYGSWYLSRLLRDFHGNKILALAAYNAGHGNVEEWMEQYGWDYDFSDISAIPFRETEMYVKGVLRNEKKYIELYGERE
;
A
#
# COMPACT_ATOMS: atom_id res chain seq x y z
N MET A 1 -33.05 -21.28 13.01
CA MET A 1 -31.77 -21.95 12.67
C MET A 1 -30.87 -21.07 11.81
N ILE A 2 -31.33 -20.59 10.65
CA ILE A 2 -30.53 -19.72 9.74
C ILE A 2 -30.06 -18.41 10.43
N LEU A 3 -30.94 -17.70 11.14
CA LEU A 3 -30.58 -16.48 11.89
C LEU A 3 -29.56 -16.73 13.01
N LEU A 4 -29.62 -17.89 13.67
CA LEU A 4 -28.67 -18.27 14.71
C LEU A 4 -27.30 -18.57 14.10
N MET A 5 -27.26 -19.23 12.94
CA MET A 5 -26.00 -19.50 12.22
C MET A 5 -25.37 -18.21 11.71
N ALA A 6 -26.15 -17.26 11.17
CA ALA A 6 -25.65 -15.94 10.74
C ALA A 6 -25.09 -15.12 11.92
N PHE A 7 -25.70 -15.24 13.10
CA PHE A 7 -25.22 -14.58 14.32
C PHE A 7 -23.91 -15.20 14.83
N VAL A 8 -23.81 -16.53 14.83
CA VAL A 8 -22.59 -17.23 15.22
C VAL A 8 -21.45 -16.92 14.25
N THR A 9 -21.70 -16.97 12.94
CA THR A 9 -20.68 -16.62 11.94
C THR A 9 -20.25 -15.17 12.07
N PHE A 10 -21.16 -14.23 12.32
CA PHE A 10 -20.80 -12.84 12.60
C PHE A 10 -19.83 -12.74 13.79
N PHE A 11 -20.13 -13.38 14.92
CA PHE A 11 -19.26 -13.31 16.10
C PHE A 11 -17.90 -13.97 15.87
N VAL A 12 -17.86 -15.10 15.15
CA VAL A 12 -16.60 -15.77 14.77
C VAL A 12 -15.76 -14.85 13.87
N MET A 13 -16.38 -14.17 12.90
CA MET A 13 -15.68 -13.23 12.01
C MET A 13 -15.11 -12.01 12.75
N GLN A 14 -15.65 -11.66 13.91
CA GLN A 14 -15.11 -10.56 14.73
C GLN A 14 -13.88 -10.96 15.54
N GLN A 15 -13.58 -12.26 15.70
CA GLN A 15 -12.40 -12.68 16.45
C GLN A 15 -11.10 -12.24 15.74
N LYS A 16 -10.18 -11.61 16.48
CA LYS A 16 -8.89 -11.14 15.92
C LYS A 16 -8.14 -12.27 15.20
N SER A 17 -8.11 -13.49 15.76
CA SER A 17 -7.46 -14.66 15.14
C SER A 17 -8.06 -14.98 13.76
N VAL A 18 -9.38 -15.01 13.64
CA VAL A 18 -10.08 -15.26 12.38
C VAL A 18 -9.82 -14.14 11.38
N GLN A 19 -9.84 -12.88 11.81
CA GLN A 19 -9.49 -11.74 10.96
C GLN A 19 -8.05 -11.82 10.45
N ARG A 20 -7.08 -12.11 11.32
CA ARG A 20 -5.66 -12.28 10.97
C ARG A 20 -5.46 -13.45 9.99
N THR A 21 -6.17 -14.55 10.13
CA THR A 21 -6.00 -15.71 9.23
C THR A 21 -6.67 -15.52 7.87
N PHE A 22 -7.90 -14.99 7.84
CA PHE A 22 -8.74 -15.07 6.63
C PHE A 22 -8.97 -13.74 5.92
N MET A 23 -8.90 -12.61 6.62
CA MET A 23 -9.26 -11.30 6.05
C MET A 23 -8.05 -10.40 5.88
N PHE A 24 -7.15 -10.37 6.87
CA PHE A 24 -5.97 -9.52 6.91
C PHE A 24 -4.72 -10.34 7.29
N PRO A 25 -4.37 -11.38 6.50
CA PRO A 25 -3.08 -12.03 6.69
C PRO A 25 -1.95 -11.03 6.51
N TYR A 26 -0.89 -11.20 7.29
CA TYR A 26 0.32 -10.39 7.22
C TYR A 26 1.48 -11.26 6.73
N GLU A 27 1.37 -11.71 5.48
CA GLU A 27 2.41 -12.49 4.84
C GLU A 27 3.66 -11.61 4.62
N TYR A 28 4.84 -12.22 4.62
CA TYR A 28 6.12 -11.50 4.49
C TYR A 28 6.39 -10.45 5.59
N GLN A 29 5.76 -10.58 6.77
CA GLN A 29 5.89 -9.62 7.88
C GLN A 29 7.35 -9.28 8.24
N ASP A 30 8.25 -10.28 8.27
CA ASP A 30 9.67 -10.06 8.58
C ASP A 30 10.37 -9.22 7.50
N ILE A 31 10.06 -9.47 6.22
CA ILE A 31 10.60 -8.71 5.09
C ILE A 31 10.08 -7.27 5.14
N VAL A 32 8.76 -7.11 5.35
CA VAL A 32 8.14 -5.79 5.48
C VAL A 32 8.80 -5.00 6.61
N GLN A 33 9.01 -5.61 7.78
CA GLN A 33 9.68 -4.96 8.92
C GLN A 33 11.09 -4.46 8.58
N VAL A 34 11.90 -5.30 7.94
CA VAL A 34 13.27 -4.94 7.55
C VAL A 34 13.24 -3.78 6.55
N CYS A 35 12.49 -3.90 5.46
CA CYS A 35 12.41 -2.87 4.43
C CYS A 35 11.82 -1.55 4.96
N CYS A 36 10.81 -1.62 5.83
CA CYS A 36 10.18 -0.43 6.42
C CYS A 36 11.14 0.31 7.36
N LYS A 37 11.92 -0.42 8.16
CA LYS A 37 12.95 0.14 9.03
C LYS A 37 14.05 0.83 8.22
N GLU A 38 14.51 0.22 7.13
CA GLU A 38 15.54 0.81 6.26
C GLU A 38 15.05 2.07 5.54
N ASN A 39 13.78 2.09 5.12
CA ASN A 39 13.18 3.20 4.38
C ASN A 39 12.47 4.25 5.27
N ASN A 40 12.46 4.06 6.59
CA ASN A 40 11.76 4.91 7.56
C ASN A 40 10.28 5.16 7.18
N VAL A 41 9.54 4.07 6.91
CA VAL A 41 8.11 4.08 6.58
C VAL A 41 7.34 3.17 7.54
N ASP A 42 6.08 3.47 7.82
CA ASP A 42 5.25 2.66 8.70
C ASP A 42 4.95 1.28 8.09
N GLU A 43 5.21 0.22 8.86
CA GLU A 43 5.06 -1.16 8.40
C GLU A 43 3.61 -1.55 8.11
N PHE A 44 2.65 -0.98 8.84
CA PHE A 44 1.22 -1.27 8.66
C PHE A 44 0.65 -0.52 7.46
N LEU A 45 1.20 0.67 7.15
CA LEU A 45 0.92 1.35 5.90
C LEU A 45 1.42 0.54 4.69
N VAL A 46 2.65 0.02 4.74
CA VAL A 46 3.19 -0.84 3.66
C VAL A 46 2.38 -2.13 3.54
N ALA A 47 2.03 -2.78 4.64
CA ALA A 47 1.15 -3.95 4.63
C ALA A 47 -0.21 -3.65 4.00
N ALA A 48 -0.77 -2.47 4.29
CA ALA A 48 -2.04 -2.02 3.73
C ALA A 48 -1.96 -1.73 2.22
N VAL A 49 -0.84 -1.20 1.73
CA VAL A 49 -0.57 -1.03 0.30
C VAL A 49 -0.48 -2.41 -0.37
N ILE A 50 0.34 -3.34 0.14
CA ILE A 50 0.45 -4.71 -0.40
C ILE A 50 -0.92 -5.39 -0.45
N LYS A 51 -1.72 -5.22 0.60
CA LYS A 51 -3.09 -5.77 0.67
C LYS A 51 -3.98 -5.23 -0.45
N SER A 52 -3.92 -3.92 -0.71
CA SER A 52 -4.74 -3.27 -1.73
C SER A 52 -4.26 -3.56 -3.15
N GLU A 53 -2.94 -3.70 -3.34
CA GLU A 53 -2.32 -3.87 -4.66
C GLU A 53 -2.40 -5.31 -5.18
N SER A 54 -1.95 -6.27 -4.37
CA SER A 54 -1.82 -7.67 -4.80
C SER A 54 -2.60 -8.64 -3.93
N ASN A 55 -3.13 -8.17 -2.79
CA ASN A 55 -3.63 -9.03 -1.73
C ASN A 55 -2.58 -10.10 -1.34
N PHE A 56 -1.33 -9.67 -1.18
CA PHE A 56 -0.15 -10.49 -0.85
C PHE A 56 0.23 -11.56 -1.88
N LYS A 57 -0.22 -11.43 -3.14
CA LYS A 57 0.18 -12.33 -4.22
C LYS A 57 1.45 -11.83 -4.90
N ASN A 58 2.58 -12.46 -4.62
CA ASN A 58 3.87 -12.02 -5.16
C ASN A 58 4.03 -12.17 -6.67
N ASN A 59 3.26 -13.05 -7.31
CA ASN A 59 3.24 -13.24 -8.77
C ASN A 59 2.13 -12.44 -9.48
N ALA A 60 1.56 -11.43 -8.81
CA ALA A 60 0.53 -10.60 -9.40
C ALA A 60 1.10 -9.72 -10.52
N VAL A 61 0.45 -9.76 -11.68
CA VAL A 61 0.72 -8.84 -12.80
C VAL A 61 -0.61 -8.23 -13.23
N SER A 62 -0.75 -6.91 -13.16
CA SER A 62 -1.96 -6.22 -13.59
C SER A 62 -2.03 -6.10 -15.12
N THR A 63 -3.22 -5.78 -15.65
CA THR A 63 -3.40 -5.56 -17.10
C THR A 63 -2.49 -4.47 -17.67
N PRO A 64 -2.24 -3.34 -16.98
CA PRO A 64 -1.26 -2.34 -17.42
C PRO A 64 0.21 -2.79 -17.29
N GLY A 65 0.48 -3.89 -16.59
CA GLY A 65 1.82 -4.46 -16.45
C GLY A 65 2.53 -4.12 -15.14
N ALA A 66 1.81 -3.70 -14.10
CA ALA A 66 2.39 -3.52 -12.76
C ALA A 66 2.69 -4.89 -12.10
N ILE A 67 3.81 -5.03 -11.40
CA ILE A 67 4.37 -6.33 -11.00
C ILE A 67 4.50 -6.45 -9.48
N GLY A 68 4.15 -7.62 -8.97
CA GLY A 68 4.49 -8.11 -7.64
C GLY A 68 3.62 -7.56 -6.51
N LEU A 69 4.13 -7.68 -5.28
CA LEU A 69 3.40 -7.44 -4.04
C LEU A 69 2.85 -6.01 -3.92
N MET A 70 3.62 -5.03 -4.34
CA MET A 70 3.29 -3.60 -4.30
C MET A 70 2.96 -3.04 -5.69
N GLN A 71 2.75 -3.90 -6.69
CA GLN A 71 2.35 -3.54 -8.06
C GLN A 71 3.17 -2.36 -8.63
N LEU A 72 4.50 -2.55 -8.73
CA LEU A 72 5.38 -1.55 -9.31
C LEU A 72 5.32 -1.62 -10.83
N MET A 73 5.10 -0.47 -11.48
CA MET A 73 5.29 -0.35 -12.92
C MET A 73 6.79 -0.50 -13.27
N PRO A 74 7.16 -1.22 -14.34
CA PRO A 74 8.56 -1.40 -14.72
C PRO A 74 9.32 -0.07 -14.91
N SER A 75 8.69 0.96 -15.47
CA SER A 75 9.29 2.29 -15.62
C SER A 75 9.53 2.97 -14.28
N THR A 76 8.59 2.85 -13.33
CA THR A 76 8.74 3.36 -11.97
C THR A 76 9.85 2.62 -11.24
N ALA A 77 9.92 1.29 -11.37
CA ALA A 77 10.96 0.48 -10.76
C ALA A 77 12.35 0.77 -11.33
N GLU A 78 12.46 1.02 -12.63
CA GLU A 78 13.71 1.46 -13.27
C GLU A 78 14.18 2.82 -12.74
N TRP A 79 13.26 3.77 -12.61
CA TRP A 79 13.56 5.06 -11.99
C TRP A 79 13.99 4.91 -10.53
N ILE A 80 13.26 4.12 -9.71
CA ILE A 80 13.64 3.81 -8.32
C ILE A 80 15.05 3.20 -8.27
N ALA A 81 15.35 2.21 -9.11
CA ALA A 81 16.66 1.58 -9.16
C ALA A 81 17.78 2.59 -9.44
N SER A 82 17.55 3.55 -10.35
CA SER A 82 18.49 4.64 -10.62
C SER A 82 18.72 5.52 -9.39
N GLU A 83 17.65 5.92 -8.70
CA GLU A 83 17.71 6.75 -7.48
C GLU A 83 18.43 6.04 -6.34
N MET A 84 18.28 4.71 -6.26
CA MET A 84 18.92 3.85 -5.25
C MET A 84 20.32 3.39 -5.65
N HIS A 85 20.77 3.71 -6.87
CA HIS A 85 22.01 3.23 -7.47
C HIS A 85 22.13 1.68 -7.50
N ASP A 86 21.02 0.97 -7.73
CA ASP A 86 21.01 -0.49 -7.87
C ASP A 86 21.44 -0.91 -9.28
N SER A 87 22.72 -1.24 -9.42
CA SER A 87 23.30 -1.72 -10.69
C SER A 87 22.82 -3.12 -11.12
N PHE A 88 22.08 -3.84 -10.28
CA PHE A 88 21.60 -5.19 -10.55
C PHE A 88 20.11 -5.22 -10.92
N TYR A 89 19.46 -4.07 -11.11
CA TYR A 89 18.06 -4.01 -11.48
C TYR A 89 17.75 -4.81 -12.75
N SER A 90 16.66 -5.57 -12.71
CA SER A 90 16.00 -6.13 -13.88
C SER A 90 14.50 -6.26 -13.57
N VAL A 91 13.67 -6.25 -14.62
CA VAL A 91 12.21 -6.32 -14.46
C VAL A 91 11.79 -7.64 -13.78
N GLU A 92 12.47 -8.74 -14.10
CA GLU A 92 12.19 -10.08 -13.55
C GLU A 92 12.41 -10.12 -12.03
N ARG A 93 13.36 -9.33 -11.51
CA ARG A 93 13.62 -9.26 -10.06
C ARG A 93 12.46 -8.65 -9.29
N LEU A 94 11.52 -7.94 -9.93
CA LEU A 94 10.33 -7.41 -9.29
C LEU A 94 9.35 -8.50 -8.82
N GLU A 95 9.48 -9.74 -9.28
CA GLU A 95 8.72 -10.88 -8.74
C GLU A 95 9.29 -11.40 -7.41
N THR A 96 10.51 -10.99 -7.05
CA THR A 96 11.14 -11.34 -5.77
C THR A 96 10.53 -10.50 -4.65
N PRO A 97 9.87 -11.11 -3.64
CA PRO A 97 9.19 -10.38 -2.56
C PRO A 97 10.06 -9.30 -1.90
N GLU A 98 11.31 -9.64 -1.58
CA GLU A 98 12.27 -8.75 -0.92
C GLU A 98 12.55 -7.49 -1.77
N ILE A 99 12.78 -7.67 -3.07
CA ILE A 99 13.06 -6.55 -3.99
C ILE A 99 11.82 -5.69 -4.18
N ASN A 100 10.67 -6.32 -4.40
CA ASN A 100 9.42 -5.61 -4.65
C ASN A 100 8.98 -4.79 -3.43
N ILE A 101 9.04 -5.38 -2.22
CA ILE A 101 8.73 -4.70 -0.97
C ILE A 101 9.75 -3.59 -0.71
N TYR A 102 11.04 -3.83 -0.94
CA TYR A 102 12.08 -2.81 -0.72
C TYR A 102 11.88 -1.59 -1.62
N TYR A 103 11.71 -1.80 -2.93
CA TYR A 103 11.48 -0.71 -3.89
C TYR A 103 10.16 0.01 -3.61
N GLY A 104 9.09 -0.73 -3.34
CA GLY A 104 7.79 -0.13 -3.05
C GLY A 104 7.76 0.63 -1.73
N SER A 105 8.47 0.16 -0.70
CA SER A 105 8.64 0.87 0.58
C SER A 105 9.46 2.14 0.41
N TRP A 106 10.54 2.08 -0.39
CA TRP A 106 11.33 3.26 -0.75
C TRP A 106 10.47 4.30 -1.48
N TYR A 107 9.69 3.86 -2.47
CA TYR A 107 8.84 4.75 -3.25
C TYR A 107 7.75 5.39 -2.41
N LEU A 108 7.06 4.62 -1.57
CA LEU A 108 6.07 5.16 -0.65
C LEU A 108 6.69 6.18 0.33
N SER A 109 7.87 5.88 0.87
CA SER A 109 8.63 6.80 1.72
C SER A 109 9.01 8.09 0.99
N ARG A 110 9.42 7.99 -0.29
CA ARG A 110 9.69 9.14 -1.16
C ARG A 110 8.46 10.04 -1.32
N LEU A 111 7.31 9.46 -1.66
CA LEU A 111 6.05 10.18 -1.83
C LEU A 111 5.58 10.83 -0.52
N LEU A 112 5.72 10.14 0.61
CA LEU A 112 5.41 10.73 1.91
C LEU A 112 6.27 11.97 2.19
N ARG A 113 7.55 11.98 1.79
CA ARG A 113 8.39 13.18 1.90
C ARG A 113 7.94 14.29 0.96
N ASP A 114 7.66 13.97 -0.31
CA ASP A 114 7.21 14.95 -1.31
C ASP A 114 5.92 15.65 -0.89
N PHE A 115 4.99 14.92 -0.29
CA PHE A 115 3.72 15.45 0.21
C PHE A 115 3.74 15.79 1.70
N HIS A 116 4.91 16.08 2.27
CA HIS A 116 5.07 16.59 3.65
C HIS A 116 4.38 15.74 4.74
N GLY A 117 4.35 14.42 4.55
CA GLY A 117 3.72 13.46 5.46
C GLY A 117 2.21 13.27 5.24
N ASN A 118 1.61 13.96 4.27
CA ASN A 118 0.21 13.78 3.92
C ASN A 118 0.00 12.43 3.24
N LYS A 119 -0.50 11.46 4.02
CA LYS A 119 -0.78 10.10 3.54
C LYS A 119 -1.82 10.05 2.41
N ILE A 120 -2.79 10.96 2.38
CA ILE A 120 -3.84 10.97 1.34
C ILE A 120 -3.22 11.30 -0.01
N LEU A 121 -2.44 12.39 -0.08
CA LEU A 121 -1.75 12.80 -1.30
C LEU A 121 -0.69 11.76 -1.72
N ALA A 122 0.09 11.23 -0.78
CA ALA A 122 1.09 10.21 -1.07
C ALA A 122 0.48 8.93 -1.64
N LEU A 123 -0.63 8.44 -1.07
CA LEU A 123 -1.33 7.25 -1.59
C LEU A 123 -2.02 7.54 -2.93
N ALA A 124 -2.56 8.74 -3.11
CA ALA A 124 -3.10 9.15 -4.40
C ALA A 124 -2.01 9.15 -5.47
N ALA A 125 -0.82 9.67 -5.15
CA ALA A 125 0.33 9.69 -6.06
C ALA A 125 0.92 8.29 -6.31
N TYR A 126 0.83 7.40 -5.32
CA TYR A 126 1.23 6.00 -5.50
C TYR A 126 0.41 5.33 -6.59
N ASN A 127 -0.91 5.52 -6.57
CA ASN A 127 -1.85 4.88 -7.50
C ASN A 127 -2.01 5.63 -8.83
N ALA A 128 -2.15 6.95 -8.80
CA ALA A 128 -2.38 7.78 -9.99
C ALA A 128 -1.10 8.35 -10.59
N GLY A 129 0.03 8.31 -9.88
CA GLY A 129 1.28 8.95 -10.27
C GLY A 129 1.43 10.36 -9.66
N HIS A 130 2.68 10.71 -9.32
CA HIS A 130 3.06 11.98 -8.69
C HIS A 130 2.58 13.21 -9.47
N GLY A 131 2.83 13.25 -10.80
CA GLY A 131 2.48 14.40 -11.63
C GLY A 131 0.96 14.67 -11.70
N ASN A 132 0.13 13.63 -11.64
CA ASN A 132 -1.33 13.81 -11.59
C ASN A 132 -1.76 14.50 -10.29
N VAL A 133 -1.15 14.14 -9.15
CA VAL A 133 -1.47 14.77 -7.86
C VAL A 133 -0.98 16.22 -7.82
N GLU A 134 0.22 16.51 -8.35
CA GLU A 134 0.69 17.90 -8.49
C GLU A 134 -0.24 18.75 -9.35
N GLU A 135 -0.70 18.22 -10.49
CA GLU A 135 -1.67 18.89 -11.36
C GLU A 135 -3.00 19.15 -10.63
N TRP A 136 -3.50 18.19 -9.85
CA TRP A 136 -4.71 18.40 -9.05
C TRP A 136 -4.52 19.44 -7.97
N MET A 137 -3.37 19.46 -7.29
CA MET A 137 -3.07 20.47 -6.29
C MET A 137 -3.06 21.88 -6.90
N GLU A 138 -2.43 22.06 -8.06
CA GLU A 138 -2.42 23.33 -8.78
C GLU A 138 -3.83 23.72 -9.26
N GLN A 139 -4.53 22.80 -9.92
CA GLN A 139 -5.83 23.06 -10.55
C GLN A 139 -6.93 23.38 -9.53
N TYR A 140 -6.97 22.64 -8.42
CA TYR A 140 -8.04 22.75 -7.41
C TYR A 140 -7.61 23.55 -6.18
N GLY A 141 -6.35 24.03 -6.13
CA GLY A 141 -5.81 24.80 -5.01
C GLY A 141 -5.68 23.99 -3.73
N TRP A 142 -5.36 22.69 -3.83
CA TRP A 142 -5.09 21.88 -2.65
C TRP A 142 -3.70 22.19 -2.10
N ASP A 143 -3.59 22.23 -0.78
CA ASP A 143 -2.32 22.35 -0.07
C ASP A 143 -1.88 21.00 0.53
N TYR A 144 -0.75 21.00 1.23
CA TYR A 144 -0.24 19.79 1.89
C TYR A 144 -1.07 19.35 3.11
N ASP A 145 -2.04 20.14 3.55
CA ASP A 145 -3.00 19.78 4.61
C ASP A 145 -4.30 19.15 4.03
N PHE A 146 -4.31 18.84 2.73
CA PHE A 146 -5.43 18.22 2.02
C PHE A 146 -5.96 16.97 2.76
N SER A 147 -7.28 16.95 2.98
CA SER A 147 -7.95 15.89 3.75
C SER A 147 -9.23 15.35 3.12
N ASP A 148 -9.72 15.99 2.05
CA ASP A 148 -10.96 15.58 1.38
C ASP A 148 -10.70 14.51 0.32
N ILE A 149 -10.63 13.25 0.75
CA ILE A 149 -10.45 12.11 -0.15
C ILE A 149 -11.53 12.08 -1.26
N SER A 150 -12.75 12.56 -0.98
CA SER A 150 -13.84 12.55 -1.97
C SER A 150 -13.68 13.58 -3.10
N ALA A 151 -12.75 14.52 -2.95
CA ALA A 151 -12.38 15.46 -4.00
C ALA A 151 -11.40 14.88 -5.03
N ILE A 152 -10.84 13.67 -4.80
CA ILE A 152 -9.93 13.01 -5.75
C ILE A 152 -10.67 12.74 -7.08
N PRO A 153 -10.23 13.31 -8.23
CA PRO A 153 -10.95 13.22 -9.50
C PRO A 153 -11.11 11.80 -10.03
N PHE A 154 -10.08 10.96 -9.82
CA PHE A 154 -10.09 9.59 -10.28
C PHE A 154 -10.77 8.71 -9.24
N ARG A 155 -11.98 8.22 -9.58
CA ARG A 155 -12.76 7.35 -8.69
C ARG A 155 -11.99 6.09 -8.26
N GLU A 156 -11.15 5.55 -9.13
CA GLU A 156 -10.27 4.42 -8.79
C GLU A 156 -9.29 4.80 -7.66
N THR A 157 -8.62 5.93 -7.81
CA THR A 157 -7.68 6.48 -6.82
C THR A 157 -8.37 6.86 -5.51
N GLU A 158 -9.57 7.46 -5.57
CA GLU A 158 -10.39 7.73 -4.39
C GLU A 158 -10.67 6.43 -3.61
N MET A 159 -11.16 5.39 -4.30
CA MET A 159 -11.46 4.09 -3.70
C MET A 159 -10.19 3.42 -3.17
N TYR A 160 -9.08 3.54 -3.88
CA TYR A 160 -7.78 3.02 -3.49
C TYR A 160 -7.32 3.64 -2.17
N VAL A 161 -7.29 4.97 -2.06
CA VAL A 161 -6.87 5.69 -0.84
C VAL A 161 -7.77 5.29 0.34
N LYS A 162 -9.09 5.28 0.15
CA LYS A 162 -10.04 4.80 1.19
C LYS A 162 -9.77 3.36 1.59
N GLY A 163 -9.43 2.51 0.63
CA GLY A 163 -9.10 1.09 0.83
C GLY A 163 -7.85 0.90 1.67
N VAL A 164 -6.75 1.55 1.28
CA VAL A 164 -5.46 1.48 1.98
C VAL A 164 -5.59 2.01 3.40
N LEU A 165 -6.17 3.19 3.63
CA LEU A 165 -6.30 3.74 5.00
C LEU A 165 -7.18 2.86 5.90
N ARG A 166 -8.22 2.22 5.34
CA ARG A 166 -9.03 1.23 6.08
C ARG A 166 -8.22 -0.01 6.42
N ASN A 167 -7.42 -0.51 5.47
CA ASN A 167 -6.55 -1.67 5.67
C ASN A 167 -5.46 -1.35 6.72
N GLU A 168 -4.83 -0.18 6.67
CA GLU A 168 -3.82 0.28 7.64
C GLU A 168 -4.38 0.26 9.06
N LYS A 169 -5.55 0.87 9.27
CA LYS A 169 -6.24 0.83 10.57
C LYS A 169 -6.48 -0.60 11.05
N LYS A 170 -6.83 -1.52 10.14
CA LYS A 170 -7.04 -2.93 10.47
C LYS A 170 -5.74 -3.65 10.83
N TYR A 171 -4.65 -3.39 10.11
CA TYR A 171 -3.35 -3.94 10.48
C TYR A 171 -2.87 -3.42 11.83
N ILE A 172 -3.06 -2.13 12.15
CA ILE A 172 -2.76 -1.58 13.48
C ILE A 172 -3.61 -2.26 14.57
N GLU A 173 -4.93 -2.37 14.37
CA GLU A 173 -5.85 -3.02 15.34
C GLU A 173 -5.47 -4.48 15.61
N LEU A 174 -5.06 -5.19 14.55
CA LEU A 174 -4.78 -6.62 14.61
C LEU A 174 -3.33 -6.92 15.00
N TYR A 175 -2.36 -6.06 14.73
CA TYR A 175 -0.93 -6.40 14.89
C TYR A 175 -0.10 -5.33 15.63
N GLY A 176 -0.66 -4.15 15.89
CA GLY A 176 0.03 -3.03 16.55
C GLY A 176 0.21 -3.17 18.07
N GLU A 177 -0.66 -3.94 18.72
CA GLU A 177 -0.49 -4.36 20.12
C GLU A 177 0.45 -5.57 20.15
N ARG A 178 1.77 -5.34 19.99
CA ARG A 178 2.76 -6.36 20.30
C ARG A 178 2.95 -6.39 21.81
N GLU A 179 2.55 -7.50 22.45
CA GLU A 179 2.97 -7.88 23.81
C GLU A 179 4.48 -8.15 23.85
#